data_AF-A0A060C464-F1
#
_entry.id   AF-A0A060C464-F1
#
_cell.length_a   1.000
_cell.length_b   1.000
_cell.length_c   1.000
_cell.angle_alpha   90.00
_cell.angle_beta   90.00
_cell.angle_gamma   90.00
#
_symmetry.space_group_name_H-M   'P 1'
#
loop_
_entity.id
_entity.type
_entity.pdbx_description
1 polymer ?
#
loop_
_entity_poly.entity_id
_entity_poly.type
_entity_poly.pdbx_seq_one_letter_code
_entity_poly.pdbx_strand_id
1 'polypeptide(L)'
;RPSGCARRASEPAKLPTPGTKRITVQIDPAEQAALLAALPPMQAPAPADVPDAPKGSARASEPGRYSWFWDKVSPQIDQAGPHRLAPALNVLSASGKVSAPRLQSLQDIVRAEGAQILRSTVGTSVSPALVLAVIAVESAGKTNAVSSAGAAGLMQLMPD
;
A
#
# COMPACT_ATOMS: atom_id res chain seq x y z
N ARG A 1 4.26 41.39 44.80
CA ARG A 1 3.31 40.28 44.49
C ARG A 1 1.96 40.70 45.07
N PRO A 2 0.82 40.52 44.36
CA PRO A 2 0.53 39.45 43.43
C PRO A 2 0.36 39.91 41.96
N SER A 3 0.53 38.93 41.08
CA SER A 3 0.35 38.99 39.63
C SER A 3 -1.13 38.94 39.28
N GLY A 4 -1.61 39.89 38.46
CA GLY A 4 -2.94 39.88 37.86
C GLY A 4 -2.84 39.53 36.38
N CYS A 5 -3.28 38.33 36.03
CA CYS A 5 -3.35 37.81 34.67
C CYS A 5 -4.57 38.41 33.95
N ALA A 6 -4.37 39.17 32.87
CA ALA A 6 -5.46 39.62 31.99
C ALA A 6 -5.31 38.96 30.61
N ARG A 7 -6.33 38.17 30.26
CA ARG A 7 -6.41 37.28 29.10
C ARG A 7 -6.41 38.10 27.81
N ARG A 8 -5.52 37.75 26.87
CA ARG A 8 -5.62 38.19 25.48
C ARG A 8 -6.68 37.30 24.81
N ALA A 9 -7.83 37.88 24.47
CA ALA A 9 -8.86 37.20 23.69
C ALA A 9 -8.30 36.94 22.28
N SER A 10 -8.20 35.66 21.90
CA SER A 10 -7.89 35.26 20.53
C SER A 10 -9.19 35.22 19.74
N GLU A 11 -9.27 36.05 18.71
CA GLU A 11 -10.36 36.10 17.75
C GLU A 11 -10.54 34.73 17.06
N PRO A 12 -11.77 34.21 16.89
CA PRO A 12 -11.98 32.93 16.24
C PRO A 12 -11.54 32.98 14.77
N ALA A 13 -10.64 32.06 14.40
CA ALA A 13 -10.21 31.88 13.02
C ALA A 13 -11.42 31.60 12.12
N LYS A 14 -11.55 32.41 11.07
CA LYS A 14 -12.65 32.36 10.11
C LYS A 14 -12.70 31.00 9.41
N LEU A 15 -13.88 30.36 9.41
CA LEU A 15 -14.11 29.13 8.66
C LEU A 15 -13.88 29.39 7.16
N PRO A 16 -13.28 28.43 6.42
CA PRO A 16 -13.13 28.55 4.97
C PRO A 16 -14.50 28.59 4.28
N THR A 17 -14.68 29.59 3.41
CA THR A 17 -15.90 29.80 2.63
C THR A 17 -16.18 28.61 1.71
N PRO A 18 -17.42 28.11 1.60
CA PRO A 18 -17.79 27.09 0.62
C PRO A 18 -17.60 27.64 -0.79
N GLY A 19 -16.69 27.04 -1.57
CA GLY A 19 -16.42 27.48 -2.95
C GLY A 19 -15.00 27.26 -3.47
N THR A 20 -14.07 26.73 -2.67
CA THR A 20 -12.76 26.31 -3.16
C THR A 20 -12.91 25.08 -4.08
N LYS A 21 -12.48 25.25 -5.33
CA LYS A 21 -12.61 24.26 -6.40
C LYS A 21 -11.85 22.99 -6.02
N ARG A 22 -12.54 21.85 -5.99
CA ARG A 22 -11.90 20.53 -5.93
C ARG A 22 -11.13 20.33 -7.24
N ILE A 23 -9.90 19.85 -7.19
CA ILE A 23 -9.21 19.37 -8.40
C ILE A 23 -9.88 18.05 -8.77
N THR A 24 -10.89 18.11 -9.62
CA THR A 24 -11.47 16.92 -10.24
C THR A 24 -10.56 16.57 -11.41
N VAL A 25 -9.61 15.66 -11.21
CA VAL A 25 -8.90 15.05 -12.34
C VAL A 25 -9.88 14.09 -13.00
N GLN A 26 -10.63 14.59 -13.99
CA GLN A 26 -11.33 13.73 -14.94
C GLN A 26 -10.41 13.57 -16.15
N ILE A 27 -9.98 12.34 -16.39
CA ILE A 27 -9.37 11.98 -17.67
C ILE A 27 -10.52 11.86 -18.65
N ASP A 28 -10.47 12.60 -19.77
CA ASP A 28 -11.47 12.49 -20.83
C ASP A 28 -11.46 11.05 -21.37
N PRO A 29 -12.60 10.33 -21.31
CA PRO A 29 -12.66 8.94 -21.77
C PRO A 29 -12.33 8.77 -23.26
N ALA A 30 -12.52 9.81 -24.09
CA ALA A 30 -12.18 9.76 -25.50
C ALA A 30 -10.66 9.78 -25.74
N GLU A 31 -9.93 10.61 -24.99
CA GLU A 31 -8.46 10.70 -25.04
C GLU A 31 -7.81 9.41 -24.52
N GLN A 32 -8.36 8.82 -23.45
CA GLN A 32 -7.87 7.55 -22.93
C GLN A 32 -8.08 6.40 -23.92
N ALA A 33 -9.23 6.37 -24.60
CA ALA A 33 -9.50 5.38 -25.64
C ALA A 33 -8.58 5.54 -26.86
N ALA A 34 -8.28 6.78 -27.25
CA ALA A 34 -7.34 7.08 -28.34
C ALA A 34 -5.91 6.63 -28.01
N LEU A 35 -5.44 6.87 -26.77
CA LEU A 35 -4.14 6.40 -26.31
C LEU A 35 -4.05 4.87 -26.29
N LEU A 36 -5.09 4.17 -25.82
CA LEU A 36 -5.14 2.71 -25.82
C LEU A 36 -5.18 2.12 -27.23
N ALA A 37 -5.84 2.80 -28.18
CA ALA A 37 -5.91 2.38 -29.58
C ALA A 37 -4.60 2.65 -30.35
N ALA A 38 -3.81 3.63 -29.92
CA ALA A 38 -2.52 3.96 -30.53
C ALA A 38 -1.37 3.04 -30.06
N LEU A 39 -1.58 2.24 -29.01
CA LEU A 39 -0.61 1.25 -28.58
C LEU A 39 -0.53 0.10 -29.61
N PRO A 40 0.67 -0.34 -30.01
CA PRO A 40 0.81 -1.47 -30.90
C PRO A 40 0.19 -2.71 -30.25
N PRO A 41 -0.56 -3.54 -31.00
CA PRO A 41 -1.11 -4.77 -30.47
C PRO A 41 0.06 -5.65 -30.03
N MET A 42 0.14 -5.91 -28.72
CA MET A 42 1.11 -6.85 -28.19
C MET A 42 0.78 -8.22 -28.79
N GLN A 43 1.67 -8.73 -29.65
CA GLN A 43 1.53 -10.07 -30.19
C GLN A 43 1.56 -11.05 -29.01
N ALA A 44 0.43 -11.71 -28.77
CA ALA A 44 0.40 -12.83 -27.85
C ALA A 44 1.41 -13.88 -28.35
N PRO A 45 2.40 -14.29 -27.54
CA PRO A 45 3.29 -15.37 -27.92
C PRO A 45 2.44 -16.63 -28.18
N ALA A 46 2.75 -17.31 -29.29
CA ALA A 46 2.11 -18.56 -29.66
C ALA A 46 2.21 -19.57 -28.50
N PRO A 47 1.20 -20.45 -28.31
CA PRO A 47 1.22 -21.44 -27.25
C PRO A 47 2.35 -22.44 -27.52
N ALA A 48 3.49 -22.25 -26.87
CA ALA A 48 4.45 -23.32 -26.68
C ALA A 48 3.83 -24.30 -25.68
N ASP A 49 3.87 -25.60 -26.00
CA ASP A 49 3.55 -26.71 -25.09
C ASP A 49 4.50 -26.64 -23.87
N VAL A 50 4.10 -25.85 -22.88
CA VAL A 50 4.61 -25.93 -21.52
C VAL A 50 3.97 -27.16 -20.87
N PRO A 51 4.75 -28.11 -20.33
CA PRO A 51 4.19 -29.16 -19.47
C PRO A 51 3.40 -28.45 -18.38
N ASP A 52 2.10 -28.74 -18.31
CA ASP A 52 1.07 -28.15 -17.45
C ASP A 52 1.68 -27.55 -16.18
N ALA A 53 2.15 -26.30 -16.30
CA ALA A 53 2.50 -25.50 -15.13
C ALA A 53 1.18 -25.41 -14.40
N PRO A 54 1.09 -25.82 -13.12
CA PRO A 54 -0.19 -25.87 -12.46
C PRO A 54 -0.77 -24.46 -12.60
N LYS A 55 -1.80 -24.33 -13.44
CA LYS A 55 -2.78 -23.24 -13.36
C LYS A 55 -2.95 -23.10 -11.87
N GLY A 56 -2.76 -21.88 -11.36
CA GLY A 56 -3.02 -21.57 -9.97
C GLY A 56 -4.46 -21.95 -9.65
N SER A 57 -4.70 -23.25 -9.42
CA SER A 57 -5.65 -23.71 -8.48
C SER A 57 -5.24 -22.91 -7.28
N ALA A 58 -6.15 -22.06 -6.83
CA ALA A 58 -6.25 -21.80 -5.42
C ALA A 58 -6.29 -23.18 -4.77
N ARG A 59 -5.10 -23.78 -4.58
CA ARG A 59 -4.87 -24.90 -3.69
C ARG A 59 -5.59 -24.41 -2.47
N ALA A 60 -6.67 -25.10 -2.08
CA ALA A 60 -7.47 -24.74 -0.93
C ALA A 60 -6.47 -24.53 0.20
N SER A 61 -6.12 -23.26 0.38
CA SER A 61 -4.95 -22.92 1.17
C SER A 61 -5.44 -23.17 2.56
N GLU A 62 -4.64 -23.84 3.39
CA GLU A 62 -4.90 -23.76 4.82
C GLU A 62 -5.25 -22.30 5.13
N PRO A 63 -6.35 -22.06 5.89
CA PRO A 63 -6.81 -20.72 6.13
C PRO A 63 -5.62 -19.90 6.58
N GLY A 64 -5.18 -18.97 5.71
CA GLY A 64 -3.98 -18.18 5.98
C GLY A 64 -4.13 -17.51 7.33
N ARG A 65 -3.03 -17.08 7.95
CA ARG A 65 -3.04 -16.40 9.28
C ARG A 65 -4.15 -15.33 9.43
N TYR A 66 -4.56 -14.73 8.31
CA TYR A 66 -5.59 -13.70 8.23
C TYR A 66 -6.88 -14.14 7.51
N SER A 67 -7.24 -15.44 7.53
CA SER A 67 -8.48 -15.96 6.94
C SER A 67 -9.73 -15.26 7.48
N TRP A 68 -9.77 -15.01 8.79
CA TRP A 68 -10.85 -14.27 9.48
C TRP A 68 -11.14 -12.89 8.87
N PHE A 69 -10.13 -12.26 8.24
CA PHE A 69 -10.29 -10.98 7.54
C PHE A 69 -10.94 -11.21 6.18
N TRP A 70 -10.42 -12.17 5.41
CA TRP A 70 -10.92 -12.50 4.07
C TRP A 70 -12.33 -13.10 4.06
N ASP A 71 -12.76 -13.72 5.16
CA ASP A 71 -14.15 -14.16 5.36
C ASP A 71 -15.15 -12.98 5.41
N LYS A 72 -14.67 -11.78 5.76
CA LYS A 72 -15.49 -10.57 5.91
C LYS A 72 -15.24 -9.53 4.83
N VAL A 73 -14.04 -9.54 4.24
CA VAL A 73 -13.61 -8.62 3.19
C VAL A 73 -13.19 -9.45 2.00
N SER A 74 -14.00 -9.47 0.95
CA SER A 74 -13.70 -10.25 -0.26
C SER A 74 -12.37 -9.81 -0.91
N PRO A 75 -11.49 -10.76 -1.29
CA PRO A 75 -10.28 -10.48 -2.07
C PRO A 75 -10.56 -10.29 -3.57
N GLN A 76 -11.75 -10.65 -4.06
CA GLN A 76 -12.09 -10.56 -5.48
C GLN A 76 -12.28 -9.10 -5.91
N ILE A 77 -11.65 -8.73 -7.03
CA ILE A 77 -11.70 -7.35 -7.56
C ILE A 77 -13.12 -6.96 -7.99
N ASP A 78 -13.92 -7.91 -8.49
CA ASP A 78 -15.30 -7.65 -8.91
C ASP A 78 -16.23 -7.32 -7.73
N GLN A 79 -15.83 -7.70 -6.50
CA GLN A 79 -16.54 -7.34 -5.27
C GLN A 79 -15.92 -6.12 -4.58
N ALA A 80 -14.89 -5.52 -5.17
CA ALA A 80 -14.27 -4.31 -4.65
C ALA A 80 -15.12 -3.08 -5.01
N GLY A 81 -15.81 -2.51 -4.02
CA GLY A 81 -16.49 -1.22 -4.15
C GLY A 81 -15.69 -0.05 -3.54
N PRO A 82 -15.95 1.21 -3.93
CA PRO A 82 -15.34 2.41 -3.32
C PRO A 82 -15.49 2.48 -1.79
N HIS A 83 -16.54 1.84 -1.25
CA HIS A 83 -16.85 1.81 0.17
C HIS A 83 -16.20 0.64 0.94
N ARG A 84 -15.29 -0.14 0.34
CA ARG A 84 -14.66 -1.32 0.98
C ARG A 84 -13.71 -0.99 2.13
N LEU A 85 -13.18 0.23 2.18
CA LEU A 85 -12.18 0.62 3.18
C LEU A 85 -12.77 0.65 4.60
N ALA A 86 -13.89 1.33 4.79
CA ALA A 86 -14.54 1.45 6.10
C ALA A 86 -14.86 0.08 6.75
N PRO A 87 -15.52 -0.88 6.08
CA PRO A 87 -15.77 -2.20 6.65
C PRO A 87 -14.48 -2.98 6.88
N ALA A 88 -13.47 -2.85 6.02
CA ALA A 88 -12.17 -3.49 6.24
C ALA A 88 -11.48 -2.98 7.51
N LEU A 89 -11.50 -1.67 7.76
CA LEU A 89 -10.95 -1.07 8.99
C LEU A 89 -11.74 -1.51 10.23
N ASN A 90 -13.06 -1.60 10.13
CA ASN A 90 -13.89 -2.10 11.23
C ASN A 90 -13.53 -3.55 11.59
N VAL A 91 -13.44 -4.43 10.60
CA VAL A 91 -13.03 -5.83 10.78
C VAL A 91 -11.63 -5.93 11.40
N LEU A 92 -10.69 -5.08 10.95
CA LEU A 92 -9.33 -5.02 11.48
C LEU A 92 -9.29 -4.59 12.96
N SER A 93 -10.03 -3.53 13.30
CA SER A 93 -10.11 -2.98 14.66
C SER A 93 -10.77 -3.94 15.65
N ALA A 94 -11.77 -4.70 15.20
CA ALA A 94 -12.51 -5.63 16.03
C ALA A 94 -11.69 -6.90 16.37
N SER A 95 -10.72 -7.28 15.54
CA SER A 95 -10.01 -8.54 15.73
C SER A 95 -8.83 -8.42 16.69
N GLY A 96 -8.11 -7.28 16.71
CA GLY A 96 -6.88 -7.10 17.48
C GLY A 96 -5.76 -8.13 17.16
N LYS A 97 -5.92 -8.91 16.08
CA LYS A 97 -5.12 -10.11 15.77
C LYS A 97 -4.03 -9.86 14.71
N VAL A 98 -3.74 -8.60 14.41
CA VAL A 98 -2.75 -8.23 13.39
C VAL A 98 -1.37 -8.18 14.02
N SER A 99 -0.42 -8.93 13.47
CA SER A 99 0.97 -8.84 13.90
C SER A 99 1.61 -7.59 13.30
N ALA A 100 1.65 -6.51 14.08
CA ALA A 100 2.38 -5.30 13.69
C ALA A 100 3.90 -5.48 13.90
N PRO A 101 4.75 -4.90 13.04
CA PRO A 101 6.18 -4.79 13.30
C PRO A 101 6.43 -4.07 14.63
N ARG A 102 7.35 -4.59 15.45
CA ARG A 102 7.71 -3.96 16.73
C ARG A 102 8.44 -2.65 16.46
N LEU A 103 8.23 -1.66 17.33
CA LEU A 103 8.91 -0.35 17.22
C LEU A 103 10.43 -0.50 17.18
N GLN A 104 10.99 -1.40 17.98
CA GLN A 104 12.43 -1.67 17.96
C GLN A 104 12.90 -2.14 16.58
N SER A 105 12.19 -3.07 15.95
CA SER A 105 12.51 -3.56 14.61
C SER A 105 12.47 -2.44 13.56
N LEU A 106 11.50 -1.53 13.66
CA LEU A 106 11.45 -0.36 12.77
C LEU A 106 12.65 0.56 12.97
N GLN A 107 13.07 0.80 14.23
CA GLN A 107 14.25 1.60 14.52
C GLN A 107 15.53 0.96 14.01
N ASP A 108 15.66 -0.36 14.13
CA ASP A 108 16.81 -1.11 13.63
C ASP A 108 16.89 -1.02 12.10
N ILE A 109 15.75 -1.15 11.40
CA ILE A 109 15.68 -0.97 9.95
C ILE A 109 16.06 0.46 9.56
N VAL A 110 15.53 1.48 10.25
CA VAL A 110 15.87 2.89 9.96
C VAL A 110 17.36 3.16 10.18
N ARG A 111 17.96 2.56 11.23
CA ARG A 111 19.39 2.70 11.50
C ARG A 111 20.25 2.09 10.39
N ALA A 112 19.83 0.95 9.85
CA ALA A 112 20.56 0.26 8.79
C ALA A 112 20.35 0.91 7.41
N GLU A 113 19.08 1.19 7.05
CA GLU A 113 18.69 1.49 5.66
C GLU A 113 18.16 2.92 5.46
N GLY A 114 18.01 3.72 6.53
CA GLY A 114 17.39 5.04 6.46
C GLY A 114 18.05 5.97 5.45
N ALA A 115 19.38 5.93 5.35
CA ALA A 115 20.11 6.74 4.36
C ALA A 115 19.84 6.30 2.91
N GLN A 116 19.62 5.01 2.66
CA GLN A 116 19.24 4.51 1.33
C GLN A 116 17.79 4.85 1.01
N ILE A 117 16.88 4.65 1.97
CA ILE A 117 15.46 5.01 1.83
C ILE A 117 15.31 6.48 1.48
N LEU A 118 16.01 7.38 2.17
CA LEU A 118 15.94 8.82 1.89
C LEU A 118 16.52 9.16 0.51
N ARG A 119 17.65 8.56 0.13
CA ARG A 119 18.26 8.77 -1.18
C ARG A 119 17.42 8.24 -2.34
N SER A 120 16.69 7.14 -2.14
CA SER A 120 15.85 6.55 -3.19
C SER A 120 14.49 7.23 -3.31
N THR A 121 14.02 7.91 -2.26
CA THR A 121 12.71 8.58 -2.26
C THR A 121 12.78 10.07 -2.55
N VAL A 122 13.95 10.72 -2.40
CA VAL A 122 14.12 12.14 -2.74
C VAL A 122 13.79 12.39 -4.22
N GLY A 123 12.95 13.39 -4.48
CA GLY A 123 12.50 13.72 -5.83
C GLY A 123 11.48 12.75 -6.43
N THR A 124 11.00 11.76 -5.67
CA THR A 124 9.92 10.85 -6.09
C THR A 124 8.60 11.17 -5.38
N SER A 125 7.50 10.63 -5.89
CA SER A 125 6.18 10.70 -5.24
C SER A 125 5.97 9.60 -4.18
N VAL A 126 7.02 8.92 -3.74
CA VAL A 126 6.93 7.80 -2.79
C VAL A 126 7.40 8.25 -1.41
N SER A 127 6.57 8.02 -0.39
CA SER A 127 6.89 8.41 0.99
C SER A 127 7.99 7.52 1.60
N PRO A 128 9.01 8.10 2.26
CA PRO A 128 10.00 7.33 3.03
C PRO A 128 9.36 6.40 4.08
N ALA A 129 8.29 6.85 4.73
CA ALA A 129 7.59 6.06 5.74
C ALA A 129 6.87 4.86 5.13
N LEU A 130 6.33 5.02 3.91
CA LEU A 130 5.71 3.91 3.18
C LEU A 130 6.74 2.84 2.81
N VAL A 131 7.90 3.25 2.30
CA VAL A 131 9.00 2.31 1.97
C VAL A 131 9.45 1.55 3.22
N LEU A 132 9.63 2.24 4.34
CA LEU A 132 9.95 1.59 5.62
C LEU A 132 8.89 0.57 6.04
N ALA A 133 7.61 0.91 5.91
CA ALA A 133 6.50 0.02 6.26
C ALA A 133 6.51 -1.25 5.40
N VAL A 134 6.74 -1.12 4.10
CA VAL A 134 6.86 -2.26 3.18
C VAL A 134 8.04 -3.14 3.56
N ILE A 135 9.24 -2.58 3.77
CA ILE A 135 10.42 -3.35 4.19
C ILE A 135 10.15 -4.14 5.49
N ALA A 136 9.48 -3.51 6.46
CA ALA A 136 9.17 -4.14 7.73
C ALA A 136 8.20 -5.33 7.62
N VAL A 137 7.25 -5.26 6.68
CA VAL A 137 6.26 -6.33 6.44
C VAL A 137 6.84 -7.45 5.58
N GLU A 138 7.59 -7.11 4.53
CA GLU A 138 8.06 -8.06 3.52
C GLU A 138 9.27 -8.88 4.01
N SER A 139 10.28 -8.22 4.59
CA SER A 139 11.53 -8.88 4.97
C SER A 139 11.88 -8.76 6.45
N ALA A 140 11.14 -7.93 7.20
CA ALA A 140 11.51 -7.49 8.55
C ALA A 140 12.92 -6.88 8.61
N GLY A 141 13.39 -6.26 7.52
CA GLY A 141 14.73 -5.65 7.43
C GLY A 141 15.85 -6.57 6.98
N LYS A 142 15.54 -7.80 6.53
CA LYS A 142 16.56 -8.76 6.10
C LYS A 142 16.92 -8.52 4.63
N THR A 143 18.16 -8.13 4.37
CA THR A 143 18.67 -7.88 3.02
C THR A 143 18.77 -9.13 2.15
N ASN A 144 18.91 -10.31 2.76
CA ASN A 144 19.08 -11.60 2.06
C ASN A 144 17.82 -12.49 2.17
N ALA A 145 16.64 -11.88 2.38
CA ALA A 145 15.38 -12.64 2.43
C ALA A 145 15.05 -13.22 1.05
N VAL A 146 14.65 -14.49 1.01
CA VAL A 146 14.19 -15.18 -0.21
C VAL A 146 12.89 -15.91 0.10
N SER A 147 11.85 -15.62 -0.68
CA SER A 147 10.56 -16.30 -0.63
C SER A 147 10.61 -17.63 -1.38
N SER A 148 9.72 -18.55 -1.02
CA SER A 148 9.48 -19.78 -1.79
C SER A 148 9.00 -19.52 -3.22
N ALA A 149 8.42 -18.34 -3.47
CA ALA A 149 7.98 -17.90 -4.79
C ALA A 149 9.09 -17.23 -5.63
N GLY A 150 10.32 -17.15 -5.13
CA GLY A 150 11.46 -16.58 -5.85
C GLY A 150 11.67 -15.07 -5.65
N ALA A 151 10.80 -14.40 -4.91
CA ALA A 151 11.00 -13.02 -4.51
C ALA A 151 12.22 -12.88 -3.59
N ALA A 152 13.06 -11.87 -3.81
CA ALA A 152 14.34 -11.73 -3.12
C ALA A 152 14.61 -10.32 -2.61
N GLY A 153 15.49 -10.24 -1.62
CA GLY A 153 16.01 -8.98 -1.12
C GLY A 153 15.12 -8.28 -0.09
N LEU A 154 15.53 -7.06 0.24
CA LEU A 154 14.92 -6.22 1.29
C LEU A 154 13.42 -5.93 1.05
N MET A 155 13.03 -5.81 -0.22
CA MET A 155 11.66 -5.50 -0.64
C MET A 155 10.95 -6.68 -1.31
N GLN A 156 11.54 -7.87 -1.32
CA GLN A 156 10.95 -9.06 -1.96
C GLN A 156 10.56 -8.80 -3.42
N LEU A 157 11.50 -8.30 -4.23
CA LEU A 157 11.28 -8.07 -5.65
C LEU A 157 11.44 -9.39 -6.42
N MET A 158 10.62 -9.60 -7.46
CA MET A 158 10.79 -10.72 -8.39
C MET A 158 12.00 -10.46 -9.29
N PRO A 159 12.81 -11.48 -9.61
CA PRO A 159 13.83 -11.37 -10.64
C PRO A 159 13.19 -11.17 -12.02
N ASP A 160 13.88 -10.42 -12.88
CA ASP A 160 13.51 -10.19 -14.29
C ASP A 160 13.54 -11.48 -15.12
#